data_AF-A0ABD7AYR1-F1
#
_entry.id   AF-A0ABD7AYR1-F1
#
_cell.length_a   1.000
_cell.length_b   1.000
_cell.length_c   1.000
_cell.angle_alpha   90.00
_cell.angle_beta   90.00
_cell.angle_gamma   90.00
#
_symmetry.space_group_name_H-M   'P 1'
#
loop_
_entity.id
_entity.type
_entity.pdbx_description
1 polymer ?
#
loop_
_entity_poly.entity_id
_entity_poly.type
_entity_poly.pdbx_seq_one_letter_code
_entity_poly.pdbx_strand_id
1 'polypeptide(L)'
;MLVFPLSMPGVWLDNDDHQWCFNINQILNELKSCFWEANTSLNLFNEEMCIAYSELENGSSSQEFQRDRIRIDEIISDIRLKNGIGPFELCYEVNQRATELLKKEKWENGVEPNELKFRKKFIYAKSFLYSLDCIRELLKVLSNEDNVPFEIQALLKLMDTSFPQLRAVRNSAHHIEDRALGFKRVRGKKVKIELQPVNTGAIRADGGIILLHQLNGTKLGFTMENGQYGEIDVSSTSMETIRVIIQGVFDSFKWKGRPVHLPS
;
A
#
# COMPACT_ATOMS: atom_id res chain seq x y z
N MET A 1 1.66 -2.92 -17.17
CA MET A 1 2.68 -2.02 -16.59
C MET A 1 2.45 -0.60 -17.06
N LEU A 2 2.31 0.34 -16.13
CA LEU A 2 2.22 1.78 -16.35
C LEU A 2 3.60 2.39 -16.06
N VAL A 3 4.08 3.24 -16.97
CA VAL A 3 5.37 3.93 -16.84
C VAL A 3 5.11 5.43 -16.81
N PHE A 4 5.61 6.09 -15.76
CA PHE A 4 5.52 7.53 -15.57
C PHE A 4 6.90 8.13 -15.80
N PRO A 5 7.20 8.65 -17.01
CA PRO A 5 8.55 9.06 -17.35
C PRO A 5 8.94 10.37 -16.66
N LEU A 6 10.22 10.47 -16.33
CA LEU A 6 10.87 11.69 -15.83
C LEU A 6 12.01 12.07 -16.77
N SER A 7 12.28 13.36 -16.88
CA SER A 7 13.43 13.89 -17.62
C SER A 7 14.30 14.70 -16.68
N MET A 8 15.56 14.32 -16.54
CA MET A 8 16.55 15.14 -15.84
C MET A 8 17.18 16.12 -16.84
N PRO A 9 17.18 17.43 -16.57
CA PRO A 9 17.75 18.42 -17.49
C PRO A 9 19.27 18.28 -17.68
N GLY A 10 19.97 17.65 -16.73
CA GLY A 10 21.38 17.29 -16.85
C GLY A 10 21.79 16.24 -15.81
N VAL A 11 23.10 16.08 -15.63
CA VAL A 11 23.69 15.05 -14.74
C VAL A 11 24.15 15.66 -13.41
N TRP A 12 24.66 16.89 -13.46
CA TRP A 12 25.25 17.58 -12.32
C TRP A 12 24.53 18.89 -12.05
N LEU A 13 24.38 19.27 -10.78
CA LEU A 13 23.88 20.60 -10.41
C LEU A 13 24.90 21.68 -10.79
N ASP A 14 24.41 22.80 -11.27
CA ASP A 14 25.22 23.97 -11.63
C ASP A 14 25.25 24.99 -10.49
N ASN A 15 26.17 24.81 -9.55
CA ASN A 15 26.44 25.75 -8.45
C ASN A 15 27.91 25.64 -8.03
N ASP A 16 28.48 26.75 -7.53
CA ASP A 16 29.88 26.84 -7.10
C ASP A 16 30.13 26.16 -5.75
N ASP A 17 29.10 26.04 -4.89
CA ASP A 17 29.19 25.33 -3.62
C ASP A 17 29.05 23.81 -3.85
N HIS A 18 30.19 23.13 -3.83
CA HIS A 18 30.27 21.68 -3.99
C HIS A 18 29.58 20.90 -2.86
N GLN A 19 29.64 21.38 -1.62
CA GLN A 19 29.03 20.69 -0.48
C GLN A 19 27.50 20.81 -0.56
N TRP A 20 27.01 22.00 -0.93
CA TRP A 20 25.59 22.20 -1.24
C TRP A 20 25.14 21.30 -2.38
N CYS A 21 25.86 21.26 -3.50
CA CYS A 21 25.55 20.38 -4.63
C CYS A 21 25.45 18.91 -4.20
N PHE A 22 26.37 18.45 -3.34
CA PHE A 22 26.34 17.10 -2.82
C PHE A 22 25.09 16.84 -1.98
N ASN A 23 24.79 17.70 -1.01
CA ASN A 23 23.63 17.56 -0.13
C ASN A 23 22.30 17.57 -0.91
N ILE A 24 22.13 18.51 -1.83
CA ILE A 24 20.93 18.60 -2.68
C ILE A 24 20.81 17.36 -3.57
N ASN A 25 21.89 16.91 -4.20
CA ASN A 25 21.85 15.69 -5.01
C ASN A 25 21.45 14.44 -4.22
N GLN A 26 21.82 14.33 -2.94
CA GLN A 26 21.35 13.24 -2.08
C GLN A 26 19.83 13.27 -1.95
N ILE A 27 19.25 14.44 -1.65
CA ILE A 27 17.80 14.60 -1.53
C ILE A 27 17.09 14.32 -2.86
N LEU A 28 17.61 14.82 -3.98
CA LEU A 28 17.05 14.59 -5.32
C LEU A 28 17.11 13.12 -5.74
N ASN A 29 18.18 12.41 -5.40
CA ASN A 29 18.29 10.98 -5.66
C ASN A 29 17.33 10.16 -4.80
N GLU A 30 17.13 10.54 -3.55
CA GLU A 30 16.15 9.87 -2.68
C GLU A 30 14.72 10.15 -3.15
N LEU A 31 14.39 11.39 -3.54
CA LEU A 31 13.09 11.73 -4.15
C LEU A 31 12.80 10.85 -5.37
N LYS A 32 13.81 10.67 -6.23
CA LYS A 32 13.74 9.77 -7.40
C LYS A 32 13.54 8.31 -6.98
N SER A 33 14.25 7.85 -5.96
CA SER A 33 14.10 6.48 -5.43
C SER A 33 12.67 6.24 -4.95
N CYS A 34 12.15 7.10 -4.07
CA CYS A 34 10.77 7.01 -3.59
C CYS A 34 9.74 7.11 -4.73
N PHE A 35 10.00 7.92 -5.76
CA PHE A 35 9.14 7.98 -6.95
C PHE A 35 9.05 6.63 -7.67
N TRP A 36 10.18 5.94 -7.87
CA TRP A 36 10.20 4.62 -8.50
C TRP A 36 9.58 3.54 -7.62
N GLU A 37 9.76 3.61 -6.30
CA GLU A 37 9.06 2.73 -5.35
C GLU A 37 7.54 2.92 -5.43
N ALA A 38 7.06 4.17 -5.52
CA ALA A 38 5.64 4.45 -5.72
C ALA A 38 5.15 3.86 -7.05
N ASN A 39 5.85 4.10 -8.17
CA ASN A 39 5.46 3.55 -9.46
C ASN A 39 5.43 2.01 -9.47
N THR A 40 6.43 1.38 -8.86
CA THR A 40 6.53 -0.08 -8.74
C THR A 40 5.39 -0.62 -7.89
N SER A 41 5.13 0.00 -6.74
CA SER A 41 4.04 -0.37 -5.82
C SER A 41 2.67 -0.26 -6.50
N LEU A 42 2.44 0.78 -7.32
CA LEU A 42 1.20 0.92 -8.08
C LEU A 42 1.04 -0.20 -9.11
N ASN A 43 2.10 -0.56 -9.83
CA ASN A 43 2.04 -1.64 -10.82
C ASN A 43 1.70 -2.99 -10.16
N LEU A 44 2.42 -3.34 -9.09
CA LEU A 44 2.15 -4.55 -8.33
C LEU A 44 0.75 -4.56 -7.70
N PHE A 45 0.28 -3.41 -7.21
CA PHE A 45 -1.09 -3.27 -6.72
C PHE A 45 -2.12 -3.54 -7.83
N ASN A 46 -1.94 -2.96 -9.00
CA ASN A 46 -2.86 -3.16 -10.13
C ASN A 46 -2.87 -4.61 -10.63
N GLU A 47 -1.70 -5.27 -10.66
CA GLU A 47 -1.60 -6.68 -11.01
C GLU A 47 -2.42 -7.56 -10.06
N GLU A 48 -2.29 -7.37 -8.75
CA GLU A 48 -3.07 -8.11 -7.75
C GLU A 48 -4.58 -7.80 -7.83
N MET A 49 -4.94 -6.55 -8.12
CA MET A 49 -6.34 -6.19 -8.33
C MET A 49 -6.91 -6.87 -9.57
N CYS A 50 -6.17 -6.89 -10.69
CA CYS A 50 -6.58 -7.59 -11.91
C CYS A 50 -6.74 -9.10 -11.67
N ILE A 51 -5.81 -9.74 -10.96
CA ILE A 51 -5.91 -11.15 -10.57
C ILE A 51 -7.19 -11.39 -9.78
N ALA A 52 -7.44 -10.59 -8.74
CA ALA A 52 -8.62 -10.72 -7.90
C ALA A 52 -9.94 -10.54 -8.68
N TYR A 53 -10.00 -9.59 -9.62
CA TYR A 53 -11.18 -9.42 -10.48
C TYR A 53 -11.38 -10.61 -11.42
N SER A 54 -10.30 -11.11 -12.05
CA SER A 54 -10.38 -12.25 -12.96
C SER A 54 -10.82 -13.54 -12.27
N GLU A 55 -10.40 -13.78 -11.02
CA GLU A 55 -10.84 -14.94 -10.22
C GLU A 55 -12.34 -14.86 -9.90
N LEU A 56 -12.88 -13.65 -9.67
CA LEU A 56 -14.31 -13.46 -9.44
C LEU A 56 -15.14 -13.66 -10.71
N GLU A 57 -14.70 -13.10 -11.85
CA GLU A 57 -15.42 -13.22 -13.13
C GLU A 57 -15.46 -14.64 -13.67
N ASN A 58 -14.34 -15.37 -13.55
CA ASN A 58 -14.22 -16.72 -14.10
C ASN A 58 -14.96 -17.79 -13.28
N GLY A 59 -15.55 -17.43 -12.14
CA GLY A 59 -16.23 -18.38 -11.25
C GLY A 59 -15.32 -19.51 -10.74
N SER A 60 -13.99 -19.32 -10.82
CA SER A 60 -12.97 -20.31 -10.46
C SER A 60 -13.15 -20.77 -9.01
N SER A 61 -13.56 -19.86 -8.14
CA SER A 61 -13.88 -20.12 -6.72
C SER A 61 -14.94 -21.22 -6.53
N SER A 62 -15.96 -21.29 -7.39
CA SER A 62 -17.03 -22.30 -7.26
C SER A 62 -16.55 -23.70 -7.67
N GLN A 63 -15.77 -23.79 -8.76
CA GLN A 63 -15.21 -25.05 -9.22
C GLN A 63 -14.10 -25.55 -8.28
N GLU A 64 -13.27 -24.66 -7.77
CA GLU A 64 -12.25 -24.97 -6.78
C GLU A 64 -12.89 -25.48 -5.49
N PHE A 65 -13.95 -24.82 -5.00
CA PHE A 65 -14.68 -25.26 -3.81
C PHE A 65 -15.25 -26.69 -3.96
N GLN A 66 -15.79 -27.03 -5.14
CA GLN A 66 -16.29 -28.37 -5.41
C GLN A 66 -15.17 -29.42 -5.40
N ARG A 67 -14.03 -29.12 -6.04
CA ARG A 67 -12.86 -30.01 -6.04
C ARG A 67 -12.29 -30.20 -4.64
N ASP A 68 -12.17 -29.13 -3.87
CA ASP A 68 -11.70 -29.17 -2.49
C ASP A 68 -12.60 -30.04 -1.62
N ARG A 69 -13.92 -29.91 -1.79
CA ARG A 69 -14.89 -30.71 -1.05
C ARG A 69 -14.74 -32.20 -1.34
N ILE A 70 -14.68 -32.57 -2.62
CA ILE A 70 -14.49 -33.97 -3.04
C ILE A 70 -13.17 -34.50 -2.45
N ARG A 71 -12.09 -33.72 -2.56
CA ARG A 71 -10.77 -34.12 -2.06
C ARG A 71 -10.72 -34.25 -0.54
N ILE A 72 -11.39 -33.37 0.20
CA ILE A 72 -11.54 -33.49 1.66
C ILE A 72 -12.30 -34.76 2.02
N ASP A 73 -13.40 -35.07 1.33
CA ASP A 73 -14.21 -36.27 1.60
C ASP A 73 -13.40 -37.56 1.37
N GLU A 74 -12.54 -37.60 0.35
CA GLU A 74 -11.57 -38.69 0.11
C GLU A 74 -10.58 -38.83 1.29
N ILE A 75 -9.95 -37.72 1.70
CA ILE A 75 -8.96 -37.73 2.80
C ILE A 75 -9.62 -38.17 4.11
N ILE A 76 -10.84 -37.68 4.41
CA ILE A 76 -11.60 -38.08 5.59
C ILE A 76 -11.86 -39.59 5.57
N SER A 77 -12.29 -40.12 4.43
CA SER A 77 -12.59 -41.54 4.25
C SER A 77 -11.35 -42.40 4.52
N ASP A 78 -10.20 -42.00 3.98
CA ASP A 78 -8.92 -42.69 4.18
C ASP A 78 -8.46 -42.67 5.64
N ILE A 79 -8.60 -41.52 6.33
CA ILE A 79 -8.22 -41.42 7.75
C ILE A 79 -9.14 -42.30 8.61
N ARG A 80 -10.46 -42.29 8.36
CA ARG A 80 -11.42 -43.11 9.11
C ARG A 80 -11.12 -44.59 8.95
N LEU A 81 -10.90 -45.05 7.71
CA LEU A 81 -10.59 -46.44 7.39
C LEU A 81 -9.31 -46.89 8.12
N LYS A 82 -8.25 -46.08 8.09
CA LYS A 82 -6.97 -46.41 8.74
C LYS A 82 -7.04 -46.49 10.26
N ASN A 83 -7.96 -45.74 10.88
CA ASN A 83 -8.08 -45.67 12.34
C ASN A 83 -9.27 -46.48 12.88
N GLY A 84 -9.99 -47.23 12.03
CA GLY A 84 -11.15 -48.03 12.45
C GLY A 84 -12.34 -47.20 12.94
N ILE A 85 -12.44 -45.94 12.53
CA ILE A 85 -13.50 -45.01 12.95
C ILE A 85 -14.74 -45.24 12.09
N GLY A 86 -15.91 -45.39 12.72
CA GLY A 86 -17.17 -45.65 12.01
C GLY A 86 -17.57 -44.49 11.08
N PRO A 87 -18.30 -44.71 9.97
CA PRO A 87 -18.66 -43.65 9.02
C PRO A 87 -19.47 -42.48 9.60
N PHE A 88 -20.32 -42.76 10.58
CA PHE A 88 -21.21 -41.77 11.22
C PHE A 88 -20.68 -41.25 12.56
N GLU A 89 -19.50 -41.71 12.98
CA GLU A 89 -18.88 -41.26 14.23
C GLU A 89 -18.35 -39.84 14.06
N LEU A 90 -18.79 -38.90 14.90
CA LEU A 90 -18.34 -37.53 14.82
C LEU A 90 -16.94 -37.40 15.44
N CYS A 91 -15.94 -37.16 14.60
CA CYS A 91 -14.55 -36.95 15.03
C CYS A 91 -14.03 -35.61 14.49
N TYR A 92 -13.94 -34.61 15.36
CA TYR A 92 -13.43 -33.29 14.99
C TYR A 92 -11.95 -33.35 14.56
N GLU A 93 -11.16 -34.21 15.20
CA GLU A 93 -9.73 -34.38 14.89
C GLU A 93 -9.52 -34.88 13.46
N VAL A 94 -10.37 -35.81 12.98
CA VAL A 94 -10.31 -36.28 11.58
C VAL A 94 -10.55 -35.14 10.60
N ASN A 95 -11.55 -34.30 10.85
CA ASN A 95 -11.87 -33.16 9.98
C ASN A 95 -10.75 -32.12 9.99
N GLN A 96 -10.21 -31.81 11.17
CA GLN A 96 -9.07 -30.91 11.30
C GLN A 96 -7.86 -31.46 10.54
N ARG A 97 -7.55 -32.74 10.71
CA ARG A 97 -6.41 -33.38 10.06
C ARG A 97 -6.57 -33.44 8.54
N ALA A 98 -7.77 -33.74 8.05
CA ALA A 98 -8.05 -33.72 6.61
C ALA A 98 -7.86 -32.32 6.02
N THR A 99 -8.32 -31.28 6.73
CA THR A 99 -8.12 -29.88 6.32
C THR A 99 -6.64 -29.50 6.27
N GLU A 100 -5.85 -29.91 7.26
CA GLU A 100 -4.39 -29.70 7.27
C GLU A 100 -3.69 -30.38 6.09
N LEU A 101 -4.06 -31.62 5.77
CA LEU A 101 -3.49 -32.37 4.66
C LEU A 101 -3.85 -31.76 3.31
N LEU A 102 -5.12 -31.38 3.09
CA LEU A 102 -5.52 -30.69 1.85
C LEU A 102 -4.71 -29.39 1.67
N LYS A 103 -4.58 -28.59 2.73
CA LYS A 103 -3.81 -27.34 2.69
C LYS A 103 -2.36 -27.60 2.30
N LYS A 104 -1.71 -28.61 2.89
CA LYS A 104 -0.33 -28.99 2.54
C LYS A 104 -0.21 -29.45 1.09
N GLU A 105 -1.12 -30.32 0.63
CA GLU A 105 -1.16 -30.79 -0.76
C GLU A 105 -1.28 -29.59 -1.73
N LYS A 106 -2.15 -28.62 -1.41
CA LYS A 106 -2.26 -27.38 -2.18
C LYS A 106 -0.94 -26.61 -2.23
N TRP A 107 -0.30 -26.40 -1.07
CA TRP A 107 0.94 -25.64 -0.99
C TRP A 107 2.11 -26.32 -1.71
N GLU A 108 2.21 -27.64 -1.60
CA GLU A 108 3.22 -28.45 -2.31
C GLU A 108 3.04 -28.38 -3.84
N ASN A 109 1.81 -28.21 -4.30
CA ASN A 109 1.47 -28.00 -5.71
C ASN A 109 1.55 -26.51 -6.15
N GLY A 110 2.10 -25.62 -5.31
CA GLY A 110 2.30 -24.21 -5.64
C GLY A 110 1.05 -23.33 -5.53
N VAL A 111 -0.05 -23.85 -4.97
CA VAL A 111 -1.25 -23.05 -4.69
C VAL A 111 -0.98 -22.16 -3.48
N GLU A 112 -0.95 -20.85 -3.70
CA GLU A 112 -0.72 -19.88 -2.63
C GLU A 112 -1.91 -19.80 -1.66
N PRO A 113 -1.69 -19.72 -0.33
CA PRO A 113 -2.75 -19.51 0.65
C PRO A 113 -3.55 -18.23 0.39
N ASN A 114 -4.88 -18.31 0.53
CA ASN A 114 -5.78 -17.17 0.34
C ASN A 114 -5.46 -16.00 1.27
N GLU A 115 -5.02 -16.28 2.50
CA GLU A 115 -4.60 -15.26 3.46
C GLU A 115 -3.38 -14.47 2.95
N LEU A 116 -2.45 -15.11 2.23
CA LEU A 116 -1.29 -14.43 1.65
C LEU A 116 -1.67 -13.68 0.38
N LYS A 117 -2.41 -14.32 -0.53
CA LYS A 117 -2.97 -13.68 -1.74
C LYS A 117 -3.69 -12.37 -1.40
N PHE A 118 -4.63 -12.44 -0.45
CA PHE A 118 -5.43 -11.28 -0.05
C PHE A 118 -4.57 -10.15 0.54
N ARG A 119 -3.44 -10.45 1.16
CA ARG A 119 -2.58 -9.46 1.82
C ARG A 119 -1.69 -8.69 0.84
N LYS A 120 -1.34 -9.26 -0.31
CA LYS A 120 -0.43 -8.62 -1.30
C LYS A 120 -0.88 -7.23 -1.70
N LYS A 121 -2.15 -7.05 -2.09
CA LYS A 121 -2.71 -5.73 -2.42
C LYS A 121 -2.56 -4.70 -1.30
N PHE A 122 -2.70 -5.11 -0.04
CA PHE A 122 -2.51 -4.20 1.09
C PHE A 122 -1.04 -3.86 1.33
N ILE A 123 -0.13 -4.81 1.09
CA ILE A 123 1.31 -4.55 1.17
C ILE A 123 1.68 -3.50 0.12
N TYR A 124 1.30 -3.70 -1.14
CA TYR A 124 1.62 -2.78 -2.22
C TYR A 124 0.95 -1.41 -2.04
N ALA A 125 -0.31 -1.37 -1.60
CA ALA A 125 -0.98 -0.10 -1.28
C ALA A 125 -0.30 0.67 -0.13
N LYS A 126 0.18 -0.04 0.90
CA LYS A 126 0.93 0.59 2.01
C LYS A 126 2.31 1.08 1.57
N SER A 127 3.01 0.31 0.74
CA SER A 127 4.29 0.74 0.16
C SER A 127 4.11 2.00 -0.67
N PHE A 128 3.05 2.08 -1.49
CA PHE A 128 2.68 3.30 -2.21
C PHE A 128 2.49 4.48 -1.25
N LEU A 129 1.60 4.33 -0.24
CA LEU A 129 1.35 5.34 0.79
C LEU A 129 2.63 5.82 1.47
N TYR A 130 3.52 4.91 1.81
CA TYR A 130 4.80 5.21 2.45
C TYR A 130 5.70 6.03 1.52
N SER A 131 5.85 5.62 0.26
CA SER A 131 6.65 6.35 -0.73
C SER A 131 6.13 7.77 -0.97
N LEU A 132 4.81 8.01 -0.99
CA LEU A 132 4.27 9.38 -1.06
C LEU A 132 4.65 10.23 0.17
N ASP A 133 4.55 9.66 1.37
CA ASP A 133 4.88 10.37 2.61
C ASP A 133 6.38 10.72 2.63
N CYS A 134 7.25 9.79 2.20
CA CYS A 134 8.68 10.05 2.03
C CYS A 134 8.94 11.19 1.03
N ILE A 135 8.30 11.16 -0.14
CA ILE A 135 8.41 12.26 -1.13
C ILE A 135 8.02 13.60 -0.50
N ARG A 136 6.90 13.65 0.22
CA ARG A 136 6.43 14.87 0.90
C ARG A 136 7.44 15.36 1.94
N GLU A 137 7.96 14.47 2.79
CA GLU A 137 8.93 14.87 3.81
C GLU A 137 10.27 15.30 3.19
N LEU A 138 10.73 14.67 2.11
CA LEU A 138 11.92 15.08 1.37
C LEU A 138 11.74 16.45 0.69
N LEU A 139 10.58 16.71 0.07
CA LEU A 139 10.23 18.03 -0.45
C LEU A 139 10.24 19.10 0.64
N LYS A 140 9.74 18.74 1.83
CA LYS A 140 9.76 19.64 2.99
C LYS A 140 11.18 19.94 3.45
N VAL A 141 12.04 18.92 3.55
CA VAL A 141 13.46 19.12 3.86
C VAL A 141 14.10 20.02 2.80
N LEU A 142 13.94 19.68 1.52
CA LEU A 142 14.47 20.45 0.39
C LEU A 142 14.01 21.91 0.43
N SER A 143 12.74 22.18 0.76
CA SER A 143 12.21 23.54 0.83
C SER A 143 12.78 24.41 1.96
N ASN A 144 13.45 23.80 2.94
CA ASN A 144 14.09 24.49 4.06
C ASN A 144 15.62 24.61 3.91
N GLU A 145 16.21 24.02 2.86
CA GLU A 145 17.64 24.16 2.58
C GLU A 145 17.94 25.57 2.02
N ASP A 146 19.12 26.09 2.32
CA ASP A 146 19.56 27.37 1.79
C ASP A 146 19.79 27.29 0.28
N ASN A 147 19.65 28.42 -0.43
CA ASN A 147 19.92 28.56 -1.87
C ASN A 147 19.14 27.63 -2.82
N VAL A 148 18.00 27.06 -2.37
CA VAL A 148 17.11 26.31 -3.25
C VAL A 148 16.20 27.22 -4.09
N PRO A 149 15.75 26.78 -5.27
CA PRO A 149 14.78 27.52 -6.08
C PRO A 149 13.47 27.80 -5.31
N PHE A 150 12.89 28.99 -5.50
CA PHE A 150 11.66 29.38 -4.79
C PHE A 150 10.45 28.51 -5.19
N GLU A 151 10.50 27.92 -6.38
CA GLU A 151 9.50 27.01 -6.93
C GLU A 151 9.29 25.76 -6.05
N ILE A 152 10.32 25.32 -5.32
CA ILE A 152 10.24 24.15 -4.44
C ILE A 152 9.15 24.32 -3.37
N GLN A 153 8.96 25.53 -2.84
CA GLN A 153 7.93 25.80 -1.85
C GLN A 153 6.52 25.72 -2.46
N ALA A 154 6.37 26.14 -3.72
CA ALA A 154 5.10 26.01 -4.45
C ALA A 154 4.77 24.53 -4.73
N LEU A 155 5.78 23.72 -5.08
CA LEU A 155 5.63 22.28 -5.30
C LEU A 155 5.27 21.52 -4.02
N LEU A 156 5.86 21.87 -2.88
CA LEU A 156 5.44 21.34 -1.58
C LEU A 156 3.98 21.67 -1.27
N LYS A 157 3.56 22.91 -1.53
CA LYS A 157 2.16 23.32 -1.35
C LYS A 157 1.21 22.55 -2.28
N LEU A 158 1.63 22.28 -3.52
CA LEU A 158 0.88 21.43 -4.44
C LEU A 158 0.73 20.01 -3.88
N MET A 159 1.82 19.41 -3.38
CA MET A 159 1.78 18.11 -2.72
C MET A 159 0.77 18.07 -1.55
N ASP A 160 0.81 19.07 -0.67
CA ASP A 160 -0.10 19.17 0.48
C ASP A 160 -1.56 19.38 0.08
N THR A 161 -1.81 20.11 -1.01
CA THR A 161 -3.16 20.37 -1.50
C THR A 161 -3.74 19.16 -2.24
N SER A 162 -2.89 18.43 -2.98
CA SER A 162 -3.27 17.21 -3.70
C SER A 162 -3.50 16.02 -2.76
N PHE A 163 -2.76 15.94 -1.65
CA PHE A 163 -2.84 14.83 -0.70
C PHE A 163 -3.04 15.30 0.75
N PRO A 164 -4.15 15.99 1.06
CA PRO A 164 -4.34 16.68 2.34
C PRO A 164 -4.38 15.72 3.55
N GLN A 165 -4.78 14.46 3.32
CA GLN A 165 -4.91 13.45 4.38
C GLN A 165 -3.69 12.53 4.50
N LEU A 166 -2.68 12.66 3.63
CA LEU A 166 -1.55 11.72 3.51
C LEU A 166 -0.89 11.43 4.85
N ARG A 167 -0.48 12.48 5.55
CA ARG A 167 0.21 12.36 6.83
C ARG A 167 -0.67 11.69 7.90
N ALA A 168 -1.94 12.04 7.97
CA ALA A 168 -2.86 11.51 8.99
C ALA A 168 -3.18 10.03 8.74
N VAL A 169 -3.35 9.65 7.47
CA VAL A 169 -3.53 8.27 7.02
C VAL A 169 -2.27 7.45 7.30
N ARG A 170 -1.08 7.93 6.89
CA ARG A 170 0.21 7.28 7.17
C ARG A 170 0.47 7.10 8.65
N ASN A 171 0.25 8.12 9.47
CA ASN A 171 0.39 8.02 10.93
C ASN A 171 -0.51 6.93 11.51
N SER A 172 -1.73 6.80 10.99
CA SER A 172 -2.66 5.75 11.44
C SER A 172 -2.22 4.37 10.98
N ALA A 173 -1.56 4.26 9.82
CA ALA A 173 -0.93 3.03 9.37
C ALA A 173 0.27 2.61 10.24
N HIS A 174 1.08 3.56 10.72
CA HIS A 174 2.26 3.29 11.56
C HIS A 174 1.93 2.99 13.02
N HIS A 175 0.85 3.57 13.56
CA HIS A 175 0.44 3.40 14.95
C HIS A 175 -0.73 2.42 15.10
N ILE A 176 -0.67 1.30 14.38
CA ILE A 176 -1.74 0.31 14.33
C ILE A 176 -2.07 -0.25 15.72
N GLU A 177 -1.07 -0.39 16.59
CA GLU A 177 -1.20 -0.93 17.94
C GLU A 177 -2.11 -0.06 18.83
N ASP A 178 -2.02 1.26 18.69
CA ASP A 178 -2.88 2.19 19.42
C ASP A 178 -4.23 2.34 18.70
N ARG A 179 -4.23 2.40 17.36
CA ARG A 179 -5.45 2.56 16.55
C ARG A 179 -6.40 1.37 16.66
N ALA A 180 -5.88 0.14 16.69
CA ALA A 180 -6.69 -1.07 16.83
C ALA A 180 -7.48 -1.10 18.14
N LEU A 181 -6.94 -0.47 19.18
CA LEU A 181 -7.57 -0.34 20.49
C LEU A 181 -8.42 0.93 20.62
N GLY A 182 -8.53 1.74 19.56
CA GLY A 182 -9.27 3.00 19.59
C GLY A 182 -8.59 4.11 20.37
N PHE A 183 -7.25 4.09 20.45
CA PHE A 183 -6.46 5.09 21.15
C PHE A 183 -5.65 5.97 20.19
N LYS A 184 -5.38 7.18 20.67
CA LYS A 184 -4.40 8.12 20.13
C LYS A 184 -3.43 8.57 21.23
N ARG A 185 -2.26 9.07 20.83
CA ARG A 185 -1.30 9.66 21.76
C ARG A 185 -1.41 11.17 21.76
N VAL A 186 -1.65 11.75 22.93
CA VAL A 186 -1.64 13.19 23.14
C VAL A 186 -0.64 13.49 24.25
N ARG A 187 0.44 14.21 23.93
CA ARG A 187 1.53 14.52 24.87
C ARG A 187 2.05 13.28 25.62
N GLY A 188 2.23 12.17 24.90
CA GLY A 188 2.72 10.89 25.44
C GLY A 188 1.68 10.03 26.18
N LYS A 189 0.46 10.51 26.40
CA LYS A 189 -0.61 9.74 27.07
C LYS A 189 -1.58 9.12 26.06
N LYS A 190 -2.05 7.90 26.34
CA LYS A 190 -3.10 7.24 25.55
C LYS A 190 -4.46 7.86 25.88
N VAL A 191 -5.17 8.32 24.85
CA VAL A 191 -6.50 8.94 24.93
C VAL A 191 -7.42 8.23 23.95
N LYS A 192 -8.67 7.95 24.34
CA LYS A 192 -9.63 7.30 23.45
C LYS A 192 -9.99 8.22 22.27
N ILE A 193 -10.14 7.64 21.09
CA ILE A 193 -10.59 8.36 19.89
C ILE A 193 -12.11 8.52 19.97
N GLU A 194 -12.58 9.74 19.77
CA GLU A 194 -14.00 10.04 19.55
C GLU A 194 -14.32 9.76 18.08
N LEU A 195 -14.99 8.65 17.82
CA LEU A 195 -15.30 8.22 16.45
C LEU A 195 -16.36 9.13 15.84
N GLN A 196 -16.17 9.45 14.55
CA GLN A 196 -17.11 10.21 13.76
C GLN A 196 -17.89 9.28 12.83
N PRO A 197 -19.11 9.67 12.40
CA PRO A 197 -19.87 8.91 11.42
C PRO A 197 -19.04 8.61 10.18
N VAL A 198 -19.16 7.40 9.64
CA VAL A 198 -18.47 7.00 8.42
C VAL A 198 -19.45 6.39 7.42
N ASN A 199 -19.29 6.76 6.17
CA ASN A 199 -19.96 6.14 5.04
C ASN A 199 -18.99 6.04 3.87
N THR A 200 -18.47 4.85 3.61
CA THR A 200 -17.57 4.56 2.48
C THR A 200 -18.31 3.93 1.29
N GLY A 201 -19.64 3.86 1.33
CA GLY A 201 -20.46 3.09 0.39
C GLY A 201 -20.49 1.59 0.72
N ALA A 202 -19.33 0.99 1.04
CA ALA A 202 -19.24 -0.40 1.50
C ALA A 202 -19.59 -0.55 2.99
N ILE A 203 -19.28 0.46 3.81
CA ILE A 203 -19.50 0.47 5.25
C ILE A 203 -20.23 1.75 5.63
N ARG A 204 -21.29 1.64 6.43
CA ARG A 204 -22.00 2.76 7.04
C ARG A 204 -22.14 2.55 8.54
N ALA A 205 -21.68 3.52 9.32
CA ALA A 205 -21.81 3.53 10.77
C ALA A 205 -22.02 4.96 11.27
N ASP A 206 -23.25 5.28 11.69
CA ASP A 206 -23.63 6.62 12.13
C ASP A 206 -22.96 6.99 13.48
N GLY A 207 -22.65 6.01 14.33
CA GLY A 207 -21.85 6.20 15.55
C GLY A 207 -20.33 6.13 15.33
N GLY A 208 -19.89 5.94 14.08
CA GLY A 208 -18.51 5.69 13.72
C GLY A 208 -18.02 4.28 14.04
N ILE A 209 -16.95 3.86 13.37
CA ILE A 209 -16.27 2.59 13.60
C ILE A 209 -14.77 2.77 13.34
N ILE A 210 -13.95 1.96 14.00
CA ILE A 210 -12.52 1.87 13.70
C ILE A 210 -12.34 1.02 12.45
N LEU A 211 -11.86 1.65 11.39
CA LEU A 211 -11.46 1.00 10.14
C LEU A 211 -9.94 1.00 10.06
N LEU A 212 -9.37 -0.21 10.00
CA LEU A 212 -7.94 -0.42 9.80
C LEU A 212 -7.75 -1.07 8.45
N HIS A 213 -6.83 -0.52 7.63
CA HIS A 213 -6.47 -1.10 6.34
C HIS A 213 -7.70 -1.41 5.47
N GLN A 214 -8.60 -0.45 5.32
CA GLN A 214 -9.74 -0.61 4.41
C GLN A 214 -9.29 -0.30 2.99
N LEU A 215 -9.70 -1.12 2.03
CA LEU A 215 -9.45 -0.89 0.62
C LEU A 215 -10.79 -0.87 -0.12
N ASN A 216 -11.16 0.30 -0.63
CA ASN A 216 -12.38 0.51 -1.40
C ASN A 216 -12.01 0.90 -2.83
N GLY A 217 -12.05 -0.08 -3.75
CA GLY A 217 -11.44 0.06 -5.06
C GLY A 217 -9.93 0.30 -4.95
N THR A 218 -9.47 1.45 -5.41
CA THR A 218 -8.07 1.91 -5.33
C THR A 218 -7.75 2.67 -4.05
N LYS A 219 -8.75 2.98 -3.22
CA LYS A 219 -8.56 3.86 -2.06
C LYS A 219 -8.21 3.08 -0.82
N LEU A 220 -7.00 3.32 -0.29
CA LEU A 220 -6.54 2.79 0.98
C LEU A 220 -6.90 3.76 2.10
N GLY A 221 -7.65 3.32 3.10
CA GLY A 221 -8.10 4.19 4.18
C GLY A 221 -8.08 3.60 5.58
N PHE A 222 -8.15 4.53 6.53
CA PHE A 222 -7.92 4.35 7.95
C PHE A 222 -8.74 5.33 8.78
N THR A 223 -9.12 4.94 9.99
CA THR A 223 -9.60 5.88 11.00
C THR A 223 -8.43 6.70 11.55
N MET A 224 -8.50 8.02 11.38
CA MET A 224 -7.52 8.99 11.82
C MET A 224 -7.68 9.34 13.31
N GLU A 225 -6.72 10.09 13.87
CA GLU A 225 -6.74 10.48 15.29
C GLU A 225 -7.88 11.41 15.70
N ASN A 226 -8.47 12.11 14.72
CA ASN A 226 -9.66 12.94 14.93
C ASN A 226 -10.96 12.11 14.85
N GLY A 227 -10.85 10.79 14.67
CA GLY A 227 -11.98 9.87 14.56
C GLY A 227 -12.66 9.83 13.19
N GLN A 228 -12.23 10.67 12.25
CA GLN A 228 -12.71 10.62 10.87
C GLN A 228 -12.02 9.51 10.10
N TYR A 229 -12.71 9.01 9.08
CA TYR A 229 -12.10 8.15 8.08
C TYR A 229 -11.32 9.01 7.08
N GLY A 230 -10.06 8.66 6.84
CA GLY A 230 -9.23 9.26 5.80
C GLY A 230 -8.75 8.21 4.81
N GLU A 231 -8.48 8.64 3.58
CA GLU A 231 -8.09 7.76 2.50
C GLU A 231 -7.04 8.38 1.58
N ILE A 232 -6.24 7.52 0.95
CA ILE A 232 -5.32 7.86 -0.12
C ILE A 232 -5.61 6.97 -1.31
N ASP A 233 -5.65 7.57 -2.49
CA ASP A 233 -5.94 6.88 -3.73
C ASP A 233 -4.67 6.28 -4.34
N VAL A 234 -4.62 4.95 -4.46
CA VAL A 234 -3.54 4.18 -5.08
C VAL A 234 -3.85 4.01 -6.56
N SER A 235 -3.62 5.07 -7.33
CA SER A 235 -4.07 5.15 -8.72
C SER A 235 -3.05 5.82 -9.64
N SER A 236 -3.27 5.66 -10.94
CA SER A 236 -2.51 6.37 -11.98
C SER A 236 -2.66 7.89 -11.88
N THR A 237 -3.82 8.39 -11.45
CA THR A 237 -4.06 9.83 -11.26
C THR A 237 -3.20 10.40 -10.13
N SER A 238 -3.11 9.68 -9.01
CA SER A 238 -2.20 10.06 -7.90
C SER A 238 -0.74 10.01 -8.37
N MET A 239 -0.35 8.97 -9.10
CA MET A 239 1.00 8.82 -9.62
C MET A 239 1.37 9.92 -10.64
N GLU A 240 0.46 10.32 -11.51
CA GLU A 240 0.66 11.42 -12.45
C GLU A 240 0.83 12.75 -11.74
N THR A 241 0.06 12.99 -10.67
CA THR A 241 0.23 14.19 -9.82
C THR A 241 1.64 14.24 -9.23
N ILE A 242 2.13 13.12 -8.71
CA ILE A 242 3.50 13.04 -8.16
C ILE A 242 4.52 13.24 -9.27
N ARG A 243 4.32 12.66 -10.47
CA ARG A 243 5.22 12.85 -11.62
C ARG A 243 5.37 14.32 -11.97
N VAL A 244 4.26 15.07 -12.04
CA VAL A 244 4.29 16.51 -12.29
C VAL A 244 5.08 17.26 -11.20
N ILE A 245 4.87 16.90 -9.93
CA ILE A 245 5.59 17.52 -8.81
C ILE A 245 7.10 17.25 -8.91
N ILE A 246 7.50 15.99 -9.07
CA ILE A 246 8.93 15.58 -9.12
C ILE A 246 9.60 16.14 -10.37
N GLN A 247 8.92 16.15 -11.52
CA GLN A 247 9.44 16.79 -12.73
C GLN A 247 9.67 18.29 -12.49
N GLY A 248 8.70 18.96 -11.87
CA GLY A 248 8.84 20.37 -11.47
C GLY A 248 10.04 20.62 -10.55
N VAL A 249 10.34 19.69 -9.62
CA VAL A 249 11.55 19.79 -8.79
C VAL A 249 12.79 19.78 -9.68
N PHE A 250 12.95 18.79 -10.55
CA PHE A 250 14.13 18.71 -11.42
C PHE A 250 14.27 19.92 -12.34
N ASP A 251 13.16 20.39 -12.92
CA ASP A 251 13.16 21.54 -13.82
C ASP A 251 13.49 22.86 -13.12
N SER A 252 13.33 22.94 -11.79
CA SER A 252 13.63 24.14 -11.01
C SER A 252 15.13 24.35 -10.77
N PHE A 253 15.94 23.29 -10.82
CA PHE A 253 17.39 23.40 -10.63
C PHE A 253 18.11 23.70 -11.94
N LYS A 254 19.28 24.34 -11.83
CA LYS A 254 20.21 24.49 -12.95
C LYS A 254 21.10 23.26 -13.04
N TRP A 255 21.27 22.74 -14.24
CA TRP A 255 22.02 21.51 -14.50
C TRP A 255 23.13 21.69 -15.54
N LYS A 256 24.18 20.89 -15.42
CA LYS A 256 25.25 20.66 -16.40
C LYS A 256 25.22 19.22 -16.90
N GLY A 257 25.69 19.02 -18.12
CA GLY A 257 25.74 17.70 -18.77
C GLY A 257 24.58 17.46 -19.73
N ARG A 258 24.49 16.23 -20.26
CA ARG A 258 23.43 15.87 -21.20
C ARG A 258 22.14 15.54 -20.43
N PRO A 259 20.95 15.91 -20.96
CA PRO A 259 19.69 15.46 -20.41
C PRO A 259 19.58 13.93 -20.39
N VAL A 260 18.85 13.40 -19.41
CA VAL A 260 18.62 11.96 -19.23
C VAL A 260 17.12 11.70 -19.14
N HIS A 261 16.61 10.75 -19.92
CA HIS A 261 15.24 10.27 -19.82
C HIS A 261 15.18 9.00 -18.97
N LEU A 262 14.17 8.90 -18.10
CA LEU A 262 13.97 7.82 -17.15
C LEU A 262 12.53 7.29 -17.24
N PRO A 263 12.27 5.98 -17.01
CA PRO A 263 13.26 4.93 -16.72
C PRO A 263 14.02 4.48 -17.99
N SER A 264 15.15 3.81 -17.80
CA SER A 264 16.05 3.30 -18.86
C SER A 264 15.47 2.17 -19.69
#